data_AF-A0A959YAP8-F1
#
_entry.id   AF-A0A959YAP8-F1
#
_cell.length_a   1.000
_cell.length_b   1.000
_cell.length_c   1.000
_cell.angle_alpha   90.00
_cell.angle_beta   90.00
_cell.angle_gamma   90.00
#
_symmetry.space_group_name_H-M   'P 1'
#
loop_
_entity.id
_entity.type
_entity.pdbx_description
1 polymer ?
#
loop_
_entity_poly.entity_id
_entity_poly.type
_entity_poly.pdbx_seq_one_letter_code
_entity_poly.pdbx_strand_id
1 'polypeptide(L)'
;GSRKQIGSATKKENEKVWREFREACNAFFAAKKSFFDELKDQYREVREKKQALLEEAEQLKDSTAWRQTADRLKALQAAWKEAGSAGPRDEHKLWSKFREACDGFFQARKAHFKEQDAAQAEHVKARNELIAEIEGFTLTGQRQADIDALKAFSQRWMECGRVSPRDYDKLNERYRAALDGQYDQLKLEAEERRQMRFQGHLEELKGAPDGKDRLDREQRIVRRKIQDMEQEMRQMEQNLGMFNFKSASGEQMRRDIEKRMERTKEEVERLKVQHRQLLKELR
;
A
#
# COMPACT_ATOMS: atom_id res chain seq x y z
N GLY A 1 4.83 -51.15 79.31
CA GLY A 1 4.01 -49.94 79.45
C GLY A 1 2.82 -50.02 78.52
N SER A 2 1.63 -50.20 79.10
CA SER A 2 0.29 -49.82 78.58
C SER A 2 0.09 -49.64 77.07
N ARG A 3 -0.32 -50.71 76.37
CA ARG A 3 -1.40 -50.58 75.36
C ARG A 3 -2.72 -50.62 76.14
N LYS A 4 -3.15 -49.47 76.65
CA LYS A 4 -4.51 -49.32 77.20
C LYS A 4 -5.52 -49.48 76.06
N GLN A 5 -6.07 -50.69 75.95
CA GLN A 5 -7.51 -50.93 76.03
C GLN A 5 -8.38 -49.88 75.29
N ILE A 6 -8.44 -49.94 73.96
CA ILE A 6 -9.61 -49.46 73.21
C ILE A 6 -10.53 -50.67 73.12
N GLY A 7 -11.55 -50.73 73.97
CA GLY A 7 -12.57 -51.78 73.90
C GLY A 7 -13.28 -51.72 72.56
N SER A 8 -13.73 -52.88 72.05
CA SER A 8 -14.60 -52.95 70.87
C SER A 8 -15.80 -52.04 71.10
N ALA A 9 -15.98 -51.05 70.23
CA ALA A 9 -17.20 -50.27 70.18
C ALA A 9 -18.39 -51.23 70.05
N THR A 10 -19.51 -50.89 70.68
CA THR A 10 -20.72 -51.72 70.61
C THR A 10 -21.16 -51.86 69.16
N LYS A 11 -21.83 -52.96 68.81
CA LYS A 11 -22.34 -53.19 67.44
C LYS A 11 -23.11 -51.97 66.90
N LYS A 12 -23.85 -51.28 67.77
CA LYS A 12 -24.59 -50.05 67.49
C LYS A 12 -23.70 -48.84 67.15
N GLU A 13 -22.57 -48.67 67.83
CA GLU A 13 -21.61 -47.60 67.55
C GLU A 13 -20.84 -47.87 66.24
N ASN A 14 -20.46 -49.13 65.98
CA ASN A 14 -19.86 -49.52 64.71
C ASN A 14 -20.82 -49.31 63.52
N GLU A 15 -22.09 -49.68 63.67
CA GLU A 15 -23.12 -49.43 62.66
C GLU A 15 -23.37 -47.93 62.43
N LYS A 16 -23.23 -47.09 63.46
CA LYS A 16 -23.33 -45.63 63.35
C LYS A 16 -22.14 -45.04 62.58
N VAL A 17 -20.91 -45.36 62.99
CA VAL A 17 -19.69 -44.88 62.33
C VAL A 17 -19.63 -45.34 60.88
N TRP A 18 -20.01 -46.58 60.60
CA TRP A 18 -20.06 -47.11 59.23
C TRP A 18 -21.09 -46.39 58.36
N ARG A 19 -22.25 -46.03 58.94
CA ARG A 19 -23.29 -45.25 58.24
C ARG A 19 -22.81 -43.84 57.91
N GLU A 20 -22.25 -43.13 58.89
CA GLU A 20 -21.69 -41.79 58.71
C GLU A 20 -20.57 -41.78 57.66
N PHE A 21 -19.67 -42.77 57.70
CA PHE A 21 -18.63 -42.94 56.68
C PHE A 21 -19.22 -43.16 55.29
N ARG A 22 -20.21 -44.05 55.16
CA ARG A 22 -20.85 -44.35 53.88
C ARG A 22 -21.60 -43.14 53.32
N GLU A 23 -22.28 -42.38 54.16
CA GLU A 23 -22.95 -41.14 53.78
C GLU A 23 -21.94 -40.10 53.28
N ALA A 24 -20.83 -39.90 54.01
CA ALA A 24 -19.75 -39.01 53.59
C ALA A 24 -19.10 -39.45 52.27
N CYS A 25 -18.84 -40.75 52.07
CA CYS A 25 -18.33 -41.27 50.81
C CYS A 25 -19.33 -41.07 49.67
N ASN A 26 -20.61 -41.35 49.89
CA ASN A 26 -21.64 -41.14 48.88
C ASN A 26 -21.73 -39.67 48.46
N ALA A 27 -21.72 -38.75 49.44
CA ALA A 27 -21.72 -37.31 49.18
C ALA A 27 -20.47 -36.88 48.38
N PHE A 28 -19.29 -37.37 48.75
CA PHE A 28 -18.04 -37.11 48.02
C PHE A 28 -18.08 -37.63 46.59
N PHE A 29 -18.50 -38.87 46.36
CA PHE A 29 -18.56 -39.44 45.00
C PHE A 29 -19.63 -38.78 44.14
N ALA A 30 -20.76 -38.37 44.73
CA ALA A 30 -21.78 -37.58 44.03
C ALA A 30 -21.24 -36.20 43.61
N ALA A 31 -20.58 -35.49 44.52
CA ALA A 31 -19.95 -34.20 44.23
C ALA A 31 -18.82 -34.33 43.19
N LYS A 32 -17.98 -35.37 43.31
CA LYS A 32 -16.93 -35.70 42.35
C LYS A 32 -17.53 -35.95 40.96
N LYS A 33 -18.60 -36.73 40.87
CA LYS A 33 -19.29 -36.98 39.61
C LYS A 33 -19.81 -35.68 38.99
N SER A 34 -20.53 -34.84 39.75
CA SER A 34 -21.03 -33.54 39.27
C SER A 34 -19.91 -32.67 38.73
N PHE A 35 -18.80 -32.56 39.47
CA PHE A 35 -17.64 -31.78 39.05
C PHE A 35 -17.04 -32.26 37.73
N PHE A 36 -16.88 -33.58 37.53
CA PHE A 36 -16.34 -34.11 36.28
C PHE A 36 -17.34 -34.03 35.12
N ASP A 37 -18.64 -34.14 35.39
CA ASP A 37 -19.69 -33.95 34.38
C ASP A 37 -19.69 -32.47 33.91
N GLU A 38 -19.68 -31.51 34.84
CA GLU A 38 -19.57 -30.06 34.54
C GLU A 38 -18.28 -29.71 33.78
N LEU A 39 -17.14 -30.27 34.20
CA LEU A 39 -15.85 -30.05 33.53
C LEU A 39 -15.85 -30.60 32.10
N LYS A 40 -16.48 -31.76 31.89
CA LYS A 40 -16.63 -32.37 30.56
C LYS A 40 -17.50 -31.51 29.65
N ASP A 41 -18.58 -30.94 30.18
CA ASP A 41 -19.45 -30.04 29.42
C ASP A 41 -18.72 -28.74 29.07
N GLN A 42 -17.96 -28.14 30.00
CA GLN A 42 -17.09 -26.99 29.71
C GLN A 42 -16.08 -27.28 28.59
N TYR A 43 -15.38 -28.42 28.65
CA TYR A 43 -14.45 -28.82 27.59
C TYR A 43 -15.14 -29.02 26.25
N ARG A 44 -16.36 -29.57 26.25
CA ARG A 44 -17.14 -29.75 25.02
C ARG A 44 -17.49 -28.39 24.40
N GLU A 45 -17.96 -27.42 25.18
CA GLU A 45 -18.27 -26.07 24.67
C GLU A 45 -17.04 -25.37 24.10
N VAL A 46 -15.90 -25.45 24.79
CA VAL A 46 -14.64 -24.87 24.29
C VAL A 46 -14.16 -25.58 23.03
N ARG A 47 -14.31 -26.91 22.97
CA ARG A 47 -13.98 -27.72 21.78
C ARG A 47 -14.80 -27.29 20.57
N GLU A 48 -16.11 -27.11 20.72
CA GLU A 48 -17.00 -26.64 19.65
C GLU A 48 -16.61 -25.22 19.18
N LYS A 49 -16.32 -24.30 20.11
CA LYS A 49 -15.80 -22.95 19.78
C LYS A 49 -14.49 -23.01 19.00
N LYS A 50 -13.50 -23.79 19.46
CA LYS A 50 -12.21 -23.95 18.78
C LYS A 50 -12.33 -24.64 17.43
N GLN A 51 -13.25 -25.58 17.29
CA GLN A 51 -13.54 -26.23 16.01
C GLN A 51 -14.07 -25.22 14.98
N ALA A 52 -14.98 -24.33 15.38
CA ALA A 52 -15.47 -23.26 14.50
C ALA A 52 -14.35 -22.26 14.10
N LEU A 53 -13.48 -21.89 15.04
CA LEU A 53 -12.32 -21.03 14.75
C LEU A 53 -11.33 -21.70 13.77
N LEU A 54 -11.14 -23.02 13.90
CA LEU A 54 -10.34 -23.82 12.99
C LEU A 54 -10.92 -23.84 11.58
N GLU A 55 -12.21 -24.14 11.45
CA GLU A 55 -12.90 -24.17 10.15
C GLU A 55 -12.78 -22.84 9.41
N GLU A 56 -12.92 -21.73 10.14
CA GLU A 56 -12.74 -20.41 9.56
C GLU A 56 -11.28 -20.15 9.13
N ALA A 57 -10.30 -20.54 9.96
CA ALA A 57 -8.89 -20.42 9.59
C ALA A 57 -8.53 -21.27 8.36
N GLU A 58 -9.11 -22.47 8.25
CA GLU A 58 -8.93 -23.36 7.09
C GLU A 58 -9.50 -22.78 5.80
N GLN A 59 -10.62 -22.04 5.86
CA GLN A 59 -11.18 -21.33 4.70
C GLN A 59 -10.30 -20.16 4.25
N LEU A 60 -9.58 -19.54 5.18
CA LEU A 60 -8.77 -18.36 4.95
C LEU A 60 -7.33 -18.69 4.54
N LYS A 61 -6.86 -19.93 4.72
CA LYS A 61 -5.44 -20.30 4.59
C LYS A 61 -4.85 -20.01 3.19
N ASP A 62 -5.66 -20.13 2.14
CA ASP A 62 -5.24 -19.97 0.73
C ASP A 62 -5.69 -18.62 0.13
N SER A 63 -6.27 -17.73 0.95
CA SER A 63 -6.74 -16.42 0.50
C SER A 63 -5.59 -15.50 0.10
N THR A 64 -5.72 -14.84 -1.04
CA THR A 64 -4.76 -13.84 -1.54
C THR A 64 -5.13 -12.41 -1.12
N ALA A 65 -6.23 -12.23 -0.38
CA ALA A 65 -6.58 -10.96 0.25
C ALA A 65 -5.68 -10.72 1.49
N TRP A 66 -4.37 -10.53 1.25
CA TRP A 66 -3.31 -10.64 2.25
C TRP A 66 -3.51 -9.77 3.50
N ARG A 67 -4.01 -8.54 3.34
CA ARG A 67 -4.22 -7.62 4.47
C ARG A 67 -5.42 -8.02 5.31
N GLN A 68 -6.60 -8.11 4.68
CA GLN A 68 -7.85 -8.44 5.37
C GLN A 68 -7.76 -9.82 6.03
N THR A 69 -7.18 -10.80 5.34
CA THR A 69 -7.01 -12.16 5.86
C THR A 69 -6.02 -12.20 7.03
N ALA A 70 -4.89 -11.47 6.96
CA ALA A 70 -3.96 -11.40 8.08
C ALA A 70 -4.61 -10.81 9.33
N ASP A 71 -5.41 -9.76 9.17
CA ASP A 71 -6.13 -9.13 10.28
C ASP A 71 -7.18 -10.09 10.86
N ARG A 72 -7.90 -10.83 10.00
CA ARG A 72 -8.87 -11.84 10.45
C ARG A 72 -8.22 -13.01 11.17
N LEU A 73 -7.15 -13.59 10.62
CA LEU A 73 -6.43 -14.70 11.27
C LEU A 73 -5.84 -14.30 12.63
N LYS A 74 -5.34 -13.05 12.77
CA LYS A 74 -4.92 -12.52 14.09
C LYS A 74 -6.08 -12.45 15.07
N ALA A 75 -7.26 -12.03 14.62
CA ALA A 75 -8.46 -12.01 15.47
C ALA A 75 -8.86 -13.44 15.89
N LEU A 76 -8.79 -14.42 14.98
CA LEU A 76 -9.03 -15.83 15.31
C LEU A 76 -8.01 -16.36 16.32
N GLN A 77 -6.73 -16.01 16.20
CA GLN A 77 -5.70 -16.38 17.16
C GLN A 77 -5.94 -15.78 18.56
N ALA A 78 -6.49 -14.56 18.63
CA ALA A 78 -6.91 -13.95 19.89
C ALA A 78 -8.11 -14.70 20.49
N ALA A 79 -9.16 -14.92 19.69
CA ALA A 79 -10.35 -15.67 20.10
C ALA A 79 -10.02 -17.10 20.56
N TRP A 80 -9.03 -17.75 19.93
CA TRP A 80 -8.56 -19.07 20.33
C TRP A 80 -7.98 -19.09 21.75
N LYS A 81 -7.20 -18.06 22.10
CA LYS A 81 -6.62 -17.91 23.44
C LYS A 81 -7.69 -17.62 24.48
N GLU A 82 -8.66 -16.79 24.13
CA GLU A 82 -9.78 -16.43 25.01
C GLU A 82 -10.75 -17.60 25.25
N ALA A 83 -10.87 -18.53 24.30
CA ALA A 83 -11.78 -19.67 24.41
C ALA A 83 -11.44 -20.64 25.55
N GLY A 84 -10.23 -20.61 26.13
CA GLY A 84 -9.83 -21.50 27.23
C GLY A 84 -9.33 -22.86 26.74
N SER A 85 -9.52 -23.94 27.51
CA SER A 85 -9.01 -25.28 27.19
C SER A 85 -10.12 -26.24 26.75
N ALA A 86 -9.88 -27.00 25.67
CA ALA A 86 -10.76 -28.08 25.20
C ALA A 86 -10.46 -29.44 25.89
N GLY A 87 -9.64 -29.42 26.94
CA GLY A 87 -9.19 -30.62 27.64
C GLY A 87 -8.02 -31.34 26.94
N PRO A 88 -7.32 -32.24 27.65
CA PRO A 88 -6.05 -32.82 27.20
C PRO A 88 -6.16 -33.69 25.94
N ARG A 89 -7.36 -34.21 25.63
CA ARG A 89 -7.59 -35.09 24.47
C ARG A 89 -7.65 -34.33 23.15
N ASP A 90 -8.36 -33.21 23.11
CA ASP A 90 -8.68 -32.50 21.86
C ASP A 90 -7.78 -31.27 21.65
N GLU A 91 -7.30 -30.63 22.72
CA GLU A 91 -6.54 -29.38 22.67
C GLU A 91 -5.35 -29.44 21.71
N HIS A 92 -4.49 -30.46 21.84
CA HIS A 92 -3.29 -30.58 21.00
C HIS A 92 -3.64 -30.76 19.52
N LYS A 93 -4.65 -31.58 19.22
CA LYS A 93 -5.06 -31.86 17.84
C LYS A 93 -5.65 -30.62 17.18
N LEU A 94 -6.53 -29.92 17.89
CA LEU A 94 -7.15 -28.68 17.44
C LEU A 94 -6.10 -27.58 17.23
N TRP A 95 -5.21 -27.40 18.21
CA TRP A 95 -4.15 -26.40 18.14
C TRP A 95 -3.18 -26.65 16.99
N SER A 96 -2.76 -27.91 16.78
CA SER A 96 -1.87 -28.27 15.68
C SER A 96 -2.44 -27.87 14.33
N LYS A 97 -3.71 -28.21 14.07
CA LYS A 97 -4.38 -27.89 12.80
C LYS A 97 -4.61 -26.39 12.63
N PHE A 98 -5.04 -25.71 13.69
CA PHE A 98 -5.30 -24.28 13.66
C PHE A 98 -4.02 -23.50 13.36
N ARG A 99 -2.94 -23.89 14.05
CA ARG A 99 -1.61 -23.34 13.81
C ARG A 99 -1.15 -23.60 12.38
N GLU A 100 -1.29 -24.83 11.88
CA GLU A 100 -0.91 -25.18 10.51
C GLU A 100 -1.62 -24.30 9.46
N ALA A 101 -2.94 -24.08 9.63
CA ALA A 101 -3.69 -23.19 8.74
C ALA A 101 -3.19 -21.74 8.79
N CYS A 102 -2.95 -21.19 10.00
CA CYS A 102 -2.39 -19.85 10.15
C CYS A 102 -0.97 -19.74 9.58
N ASP A 103 -0.08 -20.68 9.93
CA ASP A 103 1.32 -20.69 9.51
C ASP A 103 1.40 -20.83 7.98
N GLY A 104 0.57 -21.67 7.36
CA GLY A 104 0.47 -21.81 5.90
C GLY A 104 0.19 -20.47 5.20
N PHE A 105 -0.83 -19.74 5.64
CA PHE A 105 -1.14 -18.41 5.12
C PHE A 105 0.01 -17.43 5.28
N PHE A 106 0.60 -17.33 6.49
CA PHE A 106 1.66 -16.36 6.75
C PHE A 106 2.96 -16.68 5.98
N GLN A 107 3.27 -17.96 5.75
CA GLN A 107 4.37 -18.38 4.89
C GLN A 107 4.11 -18.04 3.43
N ALA A 108 2.92 -18.32 2.91
CA ALA A 108 2.54 -17.95 1.54
C ALA A 108 2.60 -16.44 1.32
N ARG A 109 2.05 -15.66 2.26
CA ARG A 109 2.13 -14.20 2.26
C ARG A 109 3.57 -13.71 2.26
N LYS A 110 4.42 -14.28 3.13
CA LYS A 110 5.84 -13.91 3.22
C LYS A 110 6.59 -14.23 1.93
N ALA A 111 6.36 -15.40 1.34
CA ALA A 111 6.97 -15.81 0.08
C ALA A 111 6.58 -14.85 -1.06
N HIS A 112 5.28 -14.55 -1.18
CA HIS A 112 4.76 -13.62 -2.19
C HIS A 112 5.40 -12.22 -2.09
N PHE A 113 5.45 -11.62 -0.89
CA PHE A 113 6.08 -10.30 -0.74
C PHE A 113 7.60 -10.35 -0.93
N LYS A 114 8.28 -11.44 -0.51
CA LYS A 114 9.71 -11.61 -0.77
C LYS A 114 10.03 -11.66 -2.26
N GLU A 115 9.22 -12.36 -3.04
CA GLU A 115 9.37 -12.44 -4.50
C GLU A 115 9.14 -11.06 -5.16
N GLN A 116 8.10 -10.34 -4.71
CA GLN A 116 7.85 -8.97 -5.18
C GLN A 116 9.01 -8.02 -4.84
N ASP A 117 9.54 -8.08 -3.62
CA ASP A 117 10.67 -7.26 -3.19
C ASP A 117 11.93 -7.58 -4.01
N ALA A 118 12.19 -8.86 -4.30
CA ALA A 118 13.31 -9.27 -5.14
C ALA A 118 13.17 -8.77 -6.58
N ALA A 119 11.99 -8.90 -7.19
CA ALA A 119 11.72 -8.38 -8.52
C ALA A 119 11.88 -6.84 -8.57
N GLN A 120 11.36 -6.13 -7.56
CA GLN A 120 11.53 -4.68 -7.45
C GLN A 120 12.99 -4.28 -7.29
N ALA A 121 13.80 -5.03 -6.54
CA ALA A 121 15.22 -4.76 -6.38
C ALA A 121 15.98 -4.89 -7.72
N GLU A 122 15.67 -5.90 -8.54
CA GLU A 122 16.24 -6.03 -9.89
C GLU A 122 15.80 -4.87 -10.80
N HIS A 123 14.55 -4.43 -10.71
CA HIS A 123 14.07 -3.26 -11.46
C HIS A 123 14.76 -1.96 -11.01
N VAL A 124 14.99 -1.77 -9.71
CA VAL A 124 15.76 -0.64 -9.17
C VAL A 124 17.18 -0.65 -9.73
N LYS A 125 17.82 -1.82 -9.77
CA LYS A 125 19.16 -1.98 -10.35
C LYS A 125 19.17 -1.61 -11.84
N ALA A 126 18.26 -2.19 -12.64
CA ALA A 126 18.15 -1.90 -14.07
C ALA A 126 17.90 -0.41 -14.35
N ARG A 127 17.03 0.24 -13.55
CA ARG A 127 16.79 1.69 -13.65
C ARG A 127 18.04 2.51 -13.33
N ASN A 128 18.82 2.14 -12.32
CA ASN A 128 20.08 2.82 -12.00
C ASN A 128 21.12 2.65 -13.11
N GLU A 129 21.25 1.44 -13.67
CA GLU A 129 22.15 1.16 -14.79
C GLU A 129 21.76 2.00 -16.01
N LEU A 130 20.47 2.07 -16.34
CA LEU A 130 19.96 2.91 -17.43
C LEU A 130 20.23 4.41 -17.19
N ILE A 131 20.06 4.90 -15.95
CA ILE A 131 20.41 6.28 -15.61
C ILE A 131 21.91 6.53 -15.84
N ALA A 132 22.77 5.63 -15.39
CA ALA A 132 24.21 5.75 -15.59
C ALA A 132 24.59 5.70 -17.09
N GLU A 133 23.90 4.88 -17.90
CA GLU A 133 24.05 4.88 -19.36
C GLU A 133 23.68 6.23 -19.97
N ILE A 134 22.58 6.86 -19.53
CA ILE A 134 22.16 8.19 -20.01
C ILE A 134 23.16 9.26 -19.57
N GLU A 135 23.63 9.22 -18.32
CA GLU A 135 24.62 10.17 -17.78
C GLU A 135 25.96 10.06 -18.53
N GLY A 136 26.36 8.84 -18.93
CA GLY A 136 27.58 8.58 -19.71
C GLY A 136 27.40 8.71 -21.24
N PHE A 137 26.18 8.88 -21.73
CA PHE A 137 25.91 8.98 -23.16
C PHE A 137 26.54 10.25 -23.73
N THR A 138 27.31 10.09 -24.80
CA THR A 138 27.94 11.19 -25.53
C THR A 138 27.22 11.37 -26.85
N LEU A 139 26.74 12.59 -27.11
CA LEU A 139 26.08 12.94 -28.36
C LEU A 139 27.04 12.76 -29.54
N THR A 140 26.54 12.15 -30.61
CA THR A 140 27.30 11.89 -31.84
C THR A 140 27.43 13.14 -32.71
N GLY A 141 26.63 14.17 -32.43
CA GLY A 141 26.51 15.37 -33.26
C GLY A 141 25.55 15.18 -34.44
N GLN A 142 25.09 13.95 -34.69
CA GLN A 142 24.03 13.67 -35.65
C GLN A 142 22.68 13.84 -34.96
N ARG A 143 22.11 15.03 -35.11
CA ARG A 143 20.88 15.44 -34.42
C ARG A 143 19.77 14.38 -34.39
N GLN A 144 19.44 13.79 -35.54
CA GLN A 144 18.35 12.81 -35.59
C GLN A 144 18.70 11.52 -34.84
N ALA A 145 19.92 11.01 -35.02
CA ALA A 145 20.40 9.82 -34.32
C ALA A 145 20.45 10.04 -32.80
N ASP A 146 20.89 11.21 -32.37
CA ASP A 146 20.94 11.58 -30.95
C ASP A 146 19.54 11.66 -30.34
N ILE A 147 18.56 12.28 -31.03
CA ILE A 147 17.16 12.31 -30.58
C ILE A 147 16.57 10.90 -30.49
N ASP A 148 16.84 10.05 -31.47
CA ASP A 148 16.31 8.69 -31.49
C ASP A 148 16.94 7.83 -30.38
N ALA A 149 18.22 8.03 -30.07
CA ALA A 149 18.87 7.41 -28.92
C ALA A 149 18.23 7.85 -27.59
N LEU A 150 17.97 9.15 -27.40
CA LEU A 150 17.30 9.64 -26.19
C LEU A 150 15.88 9.09 -26.04
N LYS A 151 15.13 8.98 -27.15
CA LYS A 151 13.81 8.32 -27.16
C LYS A 151 13.90 6.84 -26.80
N ALA A 152 14.93 6.14 -27.28
CA ALA A 152 15.14 4.73 -26.96
C ALA A 152 15.41 4.53 -25.45
N PHE A 153 16.16 5.43 -24.81
CA PHE A 153 16.31 5.42 -23.35
C PHE A 153 14.97 5.62 -22.63
N SER A 154 14.10 6.50 -23.11
CA SER A 154 12.75 6.64 -22.56
C SER A 154 11.89 5.39 -22.70
N GLN A 155 11.97 4.68 -23.82
CA GLN A 155 11.27 3.40 -23.97
C GLN A 155 11.81 2.34 -22.99
N ARG A 156 13.13 2.18 -22.90
CA ARG A 156 13.77 1.25 -21.95
C ARG A 156 13.39 1.56 -20.50
N TRP A 157 13.27 2.83 -20.13
CA TRP A 157 12.84 3.25 -18.79
C TRP A 157 11.42 2.77 -18.46
N MET A 158 10.53 2.82 -19.45
CA MET A 158 9.14 2.37 -19.30
C MET A 158 9.04 0.84 -19.23
N GLU A 159 9.96 0.15 -19.89
CA GLU A 159 10.07 -1.32 -19.86
C GLU A 159 10.75 -1.82 -18.57
N CYS A 160 11.55 -0.99 -17.90
CA CYS A 160 12.04 -1.30 -16.56
C CYS A 160 10.84 -1.40 -15.61
N GLY A 161 10.54 -2.62 -15.16
CA GLY A 161 9.34 -2.93 -14.38
C GLY A 161 9.13 -2.07 -13.12
N ARG A 162 8.03 -2.34 -12.42
CA ARG A 162 7.61 -1.52 -11.27
C ARG A 162 8.63 -1.59 -10.13
N VAL A 163 8.84 -0.46 -9.48
CA VAL A 163 9.63 -0.31 -8.24
C VAL A 163 8.73 0.17 -7.11
N SER A 164 9.23 0.13 -5.88
CA SER A 164 8.51 0.68 -4.73
C SER A 164 8.22 2.18 -4.95
N PRO A 165 7.10 2.73 -4.43
CA PRO A 165 6.81 4.17 -4.56
C PRO A 165 7.94 5.07 -4.03
N ARG A 166 8.61 4.65 -2.95
CA ARG A 166 9.72 5.40 -2.33
C ARG A 166 10.94 5.48 -3.25
N ASP A 167 11.27 4.37 -3.93
CA ASP A 167 12.41 4.33 -4.84
C ASP A 167 12.07 5.00 -6.18
N TYR A 168 10.80 4.87 -6.63
CA TYR A 168 10.32 5.50 -7.85
C TYR A 168 10.63 7.00 -7.88
N ASP A 169 10.21 7.76 -6.87
CA ASP A 169 10.34 9.22 -6.89
C ASP A 169 11.82 9.65 -6.98
N LYS A 170 12.71 8.98 -6.24
CA LYS A 170 14.16 9.27 -6.28
C LYS A 170 14.82 8.89 -7.60
N LEU A 171 14.50 7.71 -8.12
CA LEU A 171 15.02 7.23 -9.39
C LEU A 171 14.56 8.13 -10.54
N ASN A 172 13.29 8.54 -10.49
CA ASN A 172 12.68 9.37 -11.49
C ASN A 172 13.25 10.80 -11.51
N GLU A 173 13.52 11.39 -10.35
CA GLU A 173 14.20 12.69 -10.26
C GLU A 173 15.59 12.65 -10.94
N ARG A 174 16.39 11.61 -10.64
CA ARG A 174 17.71 11.42 -11.27
C ARG A 174 17.60 11.16 -12.77
N TYR A 175 16.65 10.32 -13.18
CA TYR A 175 16.39 10.01 -14.59
C TYR A 175 16.04 11.27 -15.39
N ARG A 176 15.13 12.11 -14.87
CA ARG A 176 14.78 13.39 -15.49
C ARG A 176 15.99 14.30 -15.62
N ALA A 177 16.75 14.46 -14.53
CA ALA A 177 17.95 15.31 -14.54
C ALA A 177 18.98 14.83 -15.58
N ALA A 178 19.17 13.52 -15.71
CA ALA A 178 20.08 12.94 -16.71
C ALA A 178 19.60 13.23 -18.14
N LEU A 179 18.32 13.00 -18.45
CA LEU A 179 17.77 13.31 -19.78
C LEU A 179 17.76 14.80 -20.08
N ASP A 180 17.38 15.64 -19.12
CA ASP A 180 17.39 17.10 -19.29
C ASP A 180 18.81 17.60 -19.60
N GLY A 181 19.82 17.06 -18.91
CA GLY A 181 21.23 17.34 -19.19
C GLY A 181 21.64 16.98 -20.63
N GLN A 182 21.11 15.88 -21.18
CA GLN A 182 21.36 15.50 -22.59
C GLN A 182 20.61 16.42 -23.58
N TYR A 183 19.35 16.74 -23.28
CA TYR A 183 18.55 17.65 -24.12
C TYR A 183 19.09 19.08 -24.13
N ASP A 184 19.73 19.54 -23.05
CA ASP A 184 20.33 20.87 -22.99
C ASP A 184 21.61 20.99 -23.81
N GLN A 185 22.34 19.89 -24.00
CA GLN A 185 23.49 19.83 -24.92
C GLN A 185 23.06 19.80 -26.38
N LEU A 186 21.89 19.25 -26.69
CA LEU A 186 21.29 19.38 -28.01
C LEU A 186 20.92 20.86 -28.24
N LYS A 187 21.45 21.46 -29.30
CA LYS A 187 21.11 22.82 -29.74
C LYS A 187 19.70 22.90 -30.35
N LEU A 188 18.70 22.33 -29.65
CA LEU A 188 17.30 22.37 -30.03
C LEU A 188 16.74 23.77 -29.84
N GLU A 189 15.82 24.12 -30.73
CA GLU A 189 14.99 25.30 -30.56
C GLU A 189 14.15 25.18 -29.28
N ALA A 190 13.81 26.32 -28.68
CA ALA A 190 13.17 26.36 -27.37
C ALA A 190 11.81 25.63 -27.35
N GLU A 191 11.03 25.71 -28.44
CA GLU A 191 9.73 25.03 -28.54
C GLU A 191 9.86 23.51 -28.68
N GLU A 192 10.78 23.04 -29.52
CA GLU A 192 11.00 21.61 -29.71
C GLU A 192 11.51 20.95 -28.42
N ARG A 193 12.42 21.62 -27.70
CA ARG A 193 12.88 21.17 -26.39
C ARG A 193 11.74 21.08 -25.38
N ARG A 194 10.84 22.07 -25.37
CA ARG A 194 9.63 22.04 -24.53
C ARG A 194 8.73 20.86 -24.88
N GLN A 195 8.48 20.62 -26.16
CA GLN A 195 7.61 19.54 -26.62
C GLN A 195 8.18 18.16 -26.24
N MET A 196 9.47 17.93 -26.46
CA MET A 196 10.14 16.69 -26.07
C MET A 196 10.07 16.46 -24.56
N ARG A 197 10.37 17.48 -23.75
CA ARG A 197 10.25 17.40 -22.29
C ARG A 197 8.84 17.10 -21.83
N PHE A 198 7.84 17.73 -22.45
CA PHE A 198 6.44 17.45 -22.14
C PHE A 198 6.04 16.02 -22.50
N GLN A 199 6.45 15.52 -23.67
CA GLN A 199 6.19 14.13 -24.06
C GLN A 199 6.86 13.14 -23.12
N GLY A 200 8.12 13.35 -22.77
CA GLY A 200 8.83 12.52 -21.78
C GLY A 200 8.15 12.55 -20.41
N HIS A 201 7.74 13.73 -19.95
CA HIS A 201 6.98 13.88 -18.70
C HIS A 201 5.64 13.14 -18.75
N LEU A 202 4.91 13.21 -19.87
CA LEU A 202 3.64 12.53 -20.04
C LEU A 202 3.78 11.01 -19.97
N GLU A 203 4.74 10.44 -20.71
CA GLU A 203 5.03 9.01 -20.68
C GLU A 203 5.44 8.54 -19.29
N GLU A 204 6.24 9.34 -18.59
CA GLU A 204 6.65 9.04 -17.24
C GLU A 204 5.48 9.10 -16.23
N LEU A 205 4.57 10.07 -16.34
CA LEU A 205 3.36 10.10 -15.54
C LEU A 205 2.51 8.85 -15.77
N LYS A 206 2.44 8.34 -17.01
CA LYS A 206 1.75 7.08 -17.33
C LYS A 206 2.42 5.86 -16.72
N GLY A 207 3.76 5.86 -16.68
CA GLY A 207 4.58 4.77 -16.15
C GLY A 207 4.64 4.70 -14.63
N ALA A 208 4.18 5.75 -13.93
CA ALA A 208 4.22 5.81 -12.48
C ALA A 208 3.27 4.78 -11.82
N PRO A 209 3.59 4.29 -10.60
CA PRO A 209 2.75 3.33 -9.89
C PRO A 209 1.28 3.78 -9.73
N ASP A 210 1.09 5.07 -9.50
CA ASP A 210 -0.15 5.83 -9.33
C ASP A 210 -0.44 6.77 -10.52
N GLY A 211 -0.02 6.36 -11.73
CA GLY A 211 0.01 7.23 -12.91
C GLY A 211 -1.31 7.93 -13.24
N LYS A 212 -2.45 7.26 -13.07
CA LYS A 212 -3.77 7.87 -13.27
C LYS A 212 -4.01 9.06 -12.32
N ASP A 213 -3.68 8.90 -11.04
CA ASP A 213 -3.87 9.95 -10.04
C ASP A 213 -2.89 11.12 -10.27
N ARG A 214 -1.66 10.81 -10.72
CA ARG A 214 -0.68 11.83 -11.08
C ARG A 214 -1.09 12.61 -12.33
N LEU A 215 -1.55 11.93 -13.38
CA LEU A 215 -2.10 12.55 -14.60
C LEU A 215 -3.29 13.46 -14.30
N ASP A 216 -4.22 12.99 -13.46
CA ASP A 216 -5.39 13.77 -13.03
C ASP A 216 -4.96 15.03 -12.23
N ARG A 217 -3.97 14.88 -11.34
CA ARG A 217 -3.38 16.02 -10.62
C ARG A 217 -2.73 17.02 -11.58
N GLU A 218 -1.89 16.55 -12.50
CA GLU A 218 -1.20 17.40 -13.47
C GLU A 218 -2.19 18.14 -14.38
N GLN A 219 -3.21 17.42 -14.88
CA GLN A 219 -4.30 18.00 -15.64
C GLN A 219 -4.99 19.13 -14.88
N ARG A 220 -5.27 18.96 -13.59
CA ARG A 220 -5.88 20.02 -12.75
C ARG A 220 -4.95 21.22 -12.57
N ILE A 221 -3.65 20.99 -12.38
CA ILE A 221 -2.65 22.06 -12.24
C ILE A 221 -2.60 22.89 -13.51
N VAL A 222 -2.44 22.25 -14.68
CA VAL A 222 -2.39 22.94 -15.98
C VAL A 222 -3.69 23.70 -16.23
N ARG A 223 -4.85 23.08 -15.95
CA ARG A 223 -6.16 23.75 -16.08
C ARG A 223 -6.25 25.01 -15.21
N ARG A 224 -5.83 24.94 -13.95
CA ARG A 224 -5.84 26.10 -13.05
C ARG A 224 -4.93 27.21 -13.59
N LYS A 225 -3.72 26.87 -14.04
CA LYS A 225 -2.80 27.84 -14.65
C LYS A 225 -3.44 28.54 -15.87
N ILE A 226 -4.14 27.81 -16.73
CA ILE A 226 -4.90 28.40 -17.85
C ILE A 226 -5.92 29.42 -17.32
N GLN A 227 -6.72 29.04 -16.33
CA GLN A 227 -7.77 29.91 -15.78
C GLN A 227 -7.19 31.20 -15.17
N ASP A 228 -6.10 31.08 -14.42
CA ASP A 228 -5.43 32.22 -13.78
C ASP A 228 -4.85 33.17 -14.84
N MET A 229 -4.20 32.64 -15.88
CA MET A 229 -3.63 33.46 -16.96
C MET A 229 -4.71 34.11 -17.83
N GLU A 230 -5.82 33.42 -18.10
CA GLU A 230 -6.97 34.01 -18.78
C GLU A 230 -7.63 35.11 -17.94
N GLN A 231 -7.64 34.97 -16.60
CA GLN A 231 -8.10 36.02 -15.70
C GLN A 231 -7.16 37.23 -15.72
N GLU A 232 -5.85 37.01 -15.72
CA GLU A 232 -4.85 38.07 -15.84
C GLU A 232 -5.00 38.84 -17.16
N MET A 233 -5.23 38.13 -18.28
CA MET A 233 -5.53 38.75 -19.58
C MET A 233 -6.77 39.64 -19.52
N ARG A 234 -7.88 39.14 -18.95
CA ARG A 234 -9.11 39.94 -18.79
C ARG A 234 -8.86 41.20 -17.96
N GLN A 235 -8.05 41.12 -16.91
CA GLN A 235 -7.72 42.29 -16.09
C GLN A 235 -6.86 43.30 -16.87
N MET A 236 -5.89 42.84 -17.67
CA MET A 236 -5.09 43.71 -18.53
C MET A 236 -5.96 44.41 -19.59
N GLU A 237 -6.90 43.70 -20.21
CA GLU A 237 -7.88 44.26 -21.15
C GLU A 237 -8.76 45.34 -20.52
N GLN A 238 -9.30 45.06 -19.33
CA GLN A 238 -10.10 46.04 -18.59
C GLN A 238 -9.29 47.28 -18.22
N ASN A 239 -8.05 47.09 -17.75
CA ASN A 239 -7.15 48.20 -17.43
C ASN A 239 -6.90 49.06 -18.68
N LEU A 240 -6.60 48.47 -19.84
CA LEU A 240 -6.47 49.20 -21.11
C LEU A 240 -7.76 49.95 -21.50
N GLY A 241 -8.94 49.43 -21.14
CA GLY A 241 -10.21 50.14 -21.37
C GLY A 241 -10.42 51.37 -20.48
N MET A 242 -9.81 51.40 -19.28
CA MET A 242 -10.02 52.46 -18.29
C MET A 242 -8.99 53.61 -18.36
N PHE A 243 -7.77 53.35 -18.82
CA PHE A 243 -6.69 54.36 -18.81
C PHE A 243 -6.69 55.25 -20.07
N ASN A 244 -6.37 56.54 -19.89
CA ASN A 244 -6.20 57.51 -20.98
C ASN A 244 -4.74 57.56 -21.43
N PHE A 245 -4.45 57.07 -22.64
CA PHE A 245 -3.09 56.87 -23.16
C PHE A 245 -2.57 57.99 -24.08
N LYS A 246 -3.10 59.21 -24.00
CA LYS A 246 -2.75 60.32 -24.92
C LYS A 246 -1.36 60.93 -24.75
N SER A 247 -0.62 60.58 -23.69
CA SER A 247 0.76 61.05 -23.48
C SER A 247 1.76 60.04 -24.04
N ALA A 248 2.97 60.48 -24.41
CA ALA A 248 4.03 59.58 -24.88
C ALA A 248 4.35 58.45 -23.88
N SER A 249 4.28 58.73 -22.58
CA SER A 249 4.43 57.72 -21.52
C SER A 249 3.24 56.75 -21.48
N GLY A 250 2.01 57.24 -21.70
CA GLY A 250 0.81 56.41 -21.81
C GLY A 250 0.84 55.48 -23.02
N GLU A 251 1.26 55.97 -24.19
CA GLU A 251 1.42 55.13 -25.38
C GLU A 251 2.46 54.02 -25.17
N GLN A 252 3.58 54.32 -24.51
CA GLN A 252 4.58 53.32 -24.18
C GLN A 252 4.01 52.25 -23.21
N MET A 253 3.30 52.67 -22.17
CA MET A 253 2.63 51.74 -21.24
C MET A 253 1.61 50.85 -21.96
N ARG A 254 0.81 51.41 -22.86
CA ARG A 254 -0.14 50.65 -23.69
C ARG A 254 0.58 49.58 -24.51
N ARG A 255 1.66 49.94 -25.21
CA ARG A 255 2.46 48.98 -26.00
C ARG A 255 3.04 47.86 -25.14
N ASP A 256 3.49 48.18 -23.93
CA ASP A 256 4.05 47.19 -23.02
C ASP A 256 2.98 46.23 -22.48
N ILE A 257 1.77 46.73 -22.19
CA ILE A 257 0.62 45.90 -21.81
C ILE A 257 0.17 45.02 -22.98
N GLU A 258 0.03 45.58 -24.18
CA GLU A 258 -0.33 44.83 -25.40
C GLU A 258 0.69 43.71 -25.68
N LYS A 259 1.99 43.97 -25.56
CA LYS A 259 3.03 42.94 -25.68
C LYS A 259 2.94 41.87 -24.60
N ARG A 260 2.62 42.24 -23.37
CA ARG A 260 2.43 41.27 -22.28
C ARG A 260 1.21 40.39 -22.55
N MET A 261 0.10 40.97 -22.99
CA MET A 261 -1.10 40.24 -23.36
C MET A 261 -0.85 39.22 -24.47
N GLU A 262 -0.11 39.59 -25.52
CA GLU A 262 0.20 38.64 -26.60
C GLU A 262 1.03 37.44 -26.09
N ARG A 263 2.06 37.70 -25.28
CA ARG A 263 2.85 36.62 -24.64
C ARG A 263 2.00 35.73 -23.73
N THR A 264 1.10 36.32 -22.95
CA THR A 264 0.17 35.57 -22.08
C THR A 264 -0.77 34.71 -22.91
N LYS A 265 -1.25 35.21 -24.05
CA LYS A 265 -2.13 34.48 -24.97
C LYS A 265 -1.42 33.28 -25.61
N GLU A 266 -0.20 33.46 -26.08
CA GLU A 266 0.63 32.37 -26.62
C GLU A 266 0.87 31.26 -25.58
N GLU A 267 1.18 31.64 -24.34
CA GLU A 267 1.33 30.70 -23.21
C GLU A 267 0.03 29.94 -22.94
N VAL A 268 -1.11 30.63 -22.90
CA VAL A 268 -2.43 30.02 -22.67
C VAL A 268 -2.76 29.00 -23.74
N GLU A 269 -2.58 29.32 -25.02
CA GLU A 269 -2.86 28.38 -26.11
C GLU A 269 -1.94 27.16 -26.06
N ARG A 270 -0.67 27.35 -25.67
CA ARG A 270 0.24 26.22 -25.46
C ARG A 270 -0.18 25.34 -24.29
N LEU A 271 -0.56 25.92 -23.14
CA LEU A 271 -1.05 25.16 -22.00
C LEU A 271 -2.36 24.42 -22.34
N LYS A 272 -3.23 25.00 -23.18
CA LYS A 272 -4.43 24.32 -23.69
C LYS A 272 -4.09 23.10 -24.54
N VAL A 273 -3.03 23.14 -25.35
CA VAL A 273 -2.53 21.96 -26.08
C VAL A 273 -2.11 20.86 -25.10
N GLN A 274 -1.29 21.20 -24.10
CA GLN A 274 -0.83 20.26 -23.07
C GLN A 274 -2.01 19.66 -22.29
N HIS A 275 -2.96 20.50 -21.87
CA HIS A 275 -4.17 20.08 -21.18
C HIS A 275 -5.00 19.09 -22.00
N ARG A 276 -5.17 19.34 -23.30
CA ARG A 276 -5.85 18.41 -24.22
C ARG A 276 -5.12 17.07 -24.33
N GLN A 277 -3.78 17.07 -24.34
CA GLN A 277 -2.99 15.83 -24.37
C GLN A 277 -3.15 15.05 -23.06
N LEU A 278 -3.04 15.70 -21.90
CA LEU A 278 -3.29 15.09 -20.59
C LEU A 278 -4.70 14.48 -20.51
N LEU A 279 -5.71 15.17 -21.03
CA LEU A 279 -7.09 14.66 -21.08
C LEU A 279 -7.25 13.43 -21.99
N LYS A 280 -6.44 13.29 -23.04
CA LYS A 280 -6.49 12.11 -23.91
C LYS A 280 -5.98 10.87 -23.19
N GLU A 281 -4.91 11.00 -22.41
CA GLU A 281 -4.33 9.87 -21.65
C GLU A 281 -5.21 9.43 -20.46
N LEU A 282 -6.14 10.28 -20.01
CA LEU A 282 -7.09 9.96 -18.93
C LEU A 282 -8.36 9.24 -19.40
N ARG A 283 -8.61 9.18 -20.72
CA ARG A 283 -9.79 8.54 -21.32
C ARG A 283 -9.52 7.08 -21.62
#